data_AF-A0A919M4A3-F1
#
_entry.id   AF-A0A919M4A3-F1
#
_cell.length_a   1.000
_cell.length_b   1.000
_cell.length_c   1.000
_cell.angle_alpha   90.00
_cell.angle_beta   90.00
_cell.angle_gamma   90.00
#
_symmetry.space_group_name_H-M   'P 1'
#
loop_
_entity.id
_entity.type
_entity.pdbx_description
1 polymer ?
#
loop_
_entity_poly.entity_id
_entity_poly.type
_entity_poly.pdbx_seq_one_letter_code
_entity_poly.pdbx_strand_id
1 'polypeptide(L)'
;MTTPDQLERQHTLITATRRYDDLRMRDALAVVNPNDSAALSPAETLEMLALSEVVIRKAGYGRQATVRSARAAGVSWTQIGAALGTSKQAAWEAHQRWIEEQNRQREPEADSANSRTARPD
;
A
#
# COMPACT_ATOMS: atom_id res chain seq x y z
N MET A 1 -15.74 10.06 10.65
CA MET A 1 -15.14 10.54 9.38
C MET A 1 -14.46 9.36 8.74
N THR A 2 -14.73 9.07 7.47
CA THR A 2 -14.10 7.94 6.76
C THR A 2 -12.66 8.30 6.42
N THR A 3 -11.70 7.57 6.98
CA THR A 3 -10.25 7.78 6.73
C THR A 3 -9.62 6.54 6.10
N PRO A 4 -8.50 6.69 5.35
CA PRO A 4 -7.77 5.55 4.80
C PRO A 4 -7.38 4.54 5.88
N ASP A 5 -6.85 4.98 7.02
CA ASP A 5 -6.39 4.09 8.10
C ASP A 5 -7.53 3.27 8.76
N GLN A 6 -8.75 3.81 8.77
CA GLN A 6 -9.92 3.08 9.23
C GLN A 6 -10.34 2.03 8.20
N LEU A 7 -10.50 2.43 6.94
CA LEU A 7 -10.92 1.53 5.86
C LEU A 7 -9.89 0.44 5.59
N GLU A 8 -8.61 0.74 5.75
CA GLU A 8 -7.52 -0.20 5.59
C GLU A 8 -7.60 -1.37 6.56
N ARG A 9 -8.11 -1.15 7.77
CA ARG A 9 -8.35 -2.22 8.76
C ARG A 9 -9.60 -3.05 8.44
N GLN A 10 -10.56 -2.46 7.75
CA GLN A 10 -11.86 -3.07 7.47
C GLN A 10 -11.90 -3.84 6.14
N HIS A 11 -11.02 -3.49 5.19
CA HIS A 11 -11.00 -4.06 3.86
C HIS A 11 -9.76 -4.92 3.58
N THR A 12 -9.98 -6.01 2.86
CA THR A 12 -8.95 -6.63 2.01
C THR A 12 -8.78 -5.83 0.72
N LEU A 13 -7.69 -6.07 -0.03
CA LEU A 13 -7.50 -5.44 -1.35
C LEU A 13 -8.73 -5.67 -2.26
N ILE A 14 -9.20 -6.91 -2.36
CA ILE A 14 -10.35 -7.28 -3.20
C ILE A 14 -11.62 -6.52 -2.79
N THR A 15 -11.91 -6.46 -1.49
CA THR A 15 -13.11 -5.77 -1.01
C THR A 15 -13.02 -4.26 -1.16
N ALA A 16 -11.81 -3.68 -1.03
CA ALA A 16 -11.60 -2.24 -1.25
C ALA A 16 -11.80 -1.88 -2.73
N THR A 17 -11.21 -2.65 -3.66
CA THR A 17 -11.36 -2.45 -5.10
C THR A 17 -12.82 -2.56 -5.53
N ARG A 18 -13.55 -3.59 -5.06
CA ARG A 18 -14.97 -3.76 -5.40
C ARG A 18 -15.82 -2.57 -4.97
N ARG A 19 -15.62 -2.06 -3.75
CA ARG A 19 -16.37 -0.89 -3.25
C ARG A 19 -15.98 0.39 -3.98
N TYR A 20 -14.69 0.56 -4.29
CA TYR A 20 -14.21 1.67 -5.10
C TYR A 20 -14.85 1.67 -6.49
N ASP A 21 -14.87 0.52 -7.17
CA ASP A 21 -15.44 0.38 -8.52
C ASP A 21 -16.95 0.69 -8.55
N ASP A 22 -17.70 0.22 -7.54
CA ASP A 22 -19.12 0.53 -7.37
C ASP A 22 -19.39 2.05 -7.28
N LEU A 23 -18.67 2.74 -6.39
CA LEU A 23 -18.78 4.20 -6.24
C LEU A 23 -18.35 4.92 -7.51
N ARG A 24 -17.26 4.48 -8.13
CA ARG A 24 -16.72 5.06 -9.37
C ARG A 24 -17.69 4.92 -10.54
N MET A 25 -18.38 3.80 -10.64
CA MET A 25 -19.40 3.54 -11.67
C MET A 25 -20.62 4.45 -11.48
N ARG A 26 -21.12 4.59 -10.24
CA ARG A 26 -22.23 5.51 -9.93
C ARG A 26 -21.88 6.96 -10.23
N ASP A 27 -20.68 7.39 -9.85
CA ASP A 27 -20.17 8.73 -10.17
C ASP A 27 -20.12 8.97 -11.69
N ALA A 28 -19.62 8.01 -12.46
CA ALA A 28 -19.58 8.11 -13.92
C ALA A 28 -20.99 8.19 -14.56
N LEU A 29 -21.95 7.42 -14.05
CA LEU A 29 -23.34 7.44 -14.55
C LEU A 29 -24.04 8.77 -14.23
N ALA A 30 -23.78 9.37 -13.06
CA ALA A 30 -24.33 10.66 -12.68
C ALA A 30 -23.87 11.80 -13.62
N VAL A 31 -22.66 11.71 -14.19
CA VAL A 31 -22.17 12.67 -15.20
C VAL A 31 -22.96 12.56 -16.52
N VAL A 32 -23.36 11.35 -16.91
CA VAL A 32 -24.09 11.10 -18.17
C VAL A 32 -25.58 11.44 -18.02
N ASN A 33 -26.18 11.11 -16.88
CA ASN A 33 -27.61 11.30 -16.61
C ASN A 33 -27.81 12.11 -15.32
N PRO A 34 -27.58 13.43 -15.34
CA PRO A 34 -27.61 14.27 -14.14
C PRO A 34 -28.99 14.36 -13.47
N ASN A 35 -30.06 14.02 -14.19
CA ASN A 35 -31.44 14.03 -13.68
C ASN A 35 -31.86 12.70 -13.05
N ASP A 36 -31.03 11.65 -13.14
CA ASP A 36 -31.30 10.34 -12.55
C ASP A 36 -30.55 10.26 -11.21
N SER A 37 -31.27 10.03 -10.11
CA SER A 37 -30.85 10.38 -8.73
C SER A 37 -29.82 9.43 -8.09
N ALA A 38 -28.79 9.03 -8.82
CA ALA A 38 -27.72 8.12 -8.35
C ALA A 38 -26.40 8.84 -8.01
N ALA A 39 -26.38 10.18 -7.97
CA ALA A 39 -25.20 10.96 -7.61
C ALA A 39 -24.67 10.58 -6.22
N LEU A 40 -23.35 10.55 -6.07
CA LEU A 40 -22.72 10.24 -4.79
C LEU A 40 -23.03 11.32 -3.77
N SER A 41 -23.38 10.90 -2.55
CA SER A 41 -23.39 11.80 -1.40
C SER A 41 -21.97 12.30 -1.08
N PRO A 42 -21.81 13.45 -0.38
CA PRO A 42 -20.50 13.91 0.04
C PRO A 42 -19.70 12.87 0.85
N ALA A 43 -20.39 12.06 1.64
CA ALA A 43 -19.76 10.98 2.41
C ALA A 43 -19.23 9.87 1.51
N GLU A 44 -19.97 9.48 0.47
CA GLU A 44 -19.55 8.49 -0.52
C GLU A 44 -18.39 9.01 -1.39
N THR A 45 -18.36 10.29 -1.72
CA THR A 45 -17.22 10.89 -2.43
C THR A 45 -15.95 10.85 -1.59
N LEU A 46 -16.03 11.17 -0.29
CA LEU A 46 -14.90 11.06 0.63
C LEU A 46 -14.48 9.59 0.86
N GLU A 47 -15.45 8.68 0.93
CA GLU A 47 -15.20 7.23 1.00
C GLU A 47 -14.44 6.75 -0.25
N MET A 48 -14.87 7.15 -1.46
CA MET A 48 -14.21 6.80 -2.71
C MET A 48 -12.75 7.27 -2.74
N LEU A 49 -12.47 8.50 -2.26
CA LEU A 49 -11.10 9.00 -2.12
C LEU A 49 -10.28 8.16 -1.13
N ALA A 50 -10.83 7.89 0.06
CA ALA A 50 -10.15 7.08 1.06
C ALA A 50 -9.88 5.64 0.57
N LEU A 51 -10.80 5.05 -0.20
CA LEU A 51 -10.63 3.73 -0.80
C LEU A 51 -9.54 3.69 -1.86
N SER A 52 -9.39 4.75 -2.67
CA SER A 52 -8.32 4.83 -3.67
C SER A 52 -6.93 4.75 -3.02
N GLU A 53 -6.72 5.45 -1.90
CA GLU A 53 -5.50 5.36 -1.09
C GLU A 53 -5.30 3.96 -0.50
N VAL A 54 -6.35 3.35 0.04
CA VAL A 54 -6.30 1.97 0.60
C VAL A 54 -5.90 0.95 -0.47
N VAL A 55 -6.42 1.07 -1.70
CA VAL A 55 -6.07 0.22 -2.83
C VAL A 55 -4.59 0.41 -3.20
N ILE A 56 -4.11 1.65 -3.27
CA ILE A 56 -2.70 1.97 -3.55
C ILE A 56 -1.78 1.33 -2.49
N ARG A 57 -2.09 1.51 -1.21
CA ARG A 57 -1.31 0.93 -0.09
C ARG A 57 -1.28 -0.59 -0.16
N LYS A 58 -2.44 -1.22 -0.27
CA LYS A 58 -2.56 -2.69 -0.26
C LYS A 58 -2.00 -3.34 -1.52
N ALA A 59 -2.10 -2.71 -2.68
CA ALA A 59 -1.41 -3.16 -3.90
C ALA A 59 0.12 -2.97 -3.79
N GLY A 60 0.56 -1.99 -2.98
CA GLY A 60 1.95 -1.80 -2.61
C GLY A 60 2.47 -2.85 -1.61
N TYR A 61 1.59 -3.47 -0.82
CA TYR A 61 1.97 -4.53 0.11
C TYR A 61 2.57 -5.71 -0.65
N GLY A 62 3.79 -6.10 -0.28
CA GLY A 62 4.50 -7.17 -0.96
C GLY A 62 5.15 -6.76 -2.29
N ARG A 63 5.14 -5.47 -2.69
CA ARG A 63 5.90 -4.99 -3.87
C ARG A 63 7.35 -5.44 -3.82
N GLN A 64 7.98 -5.37 -2.64
CA GLN A 64 9.38 -5.74 -2.46
C GLN A 64 9.61 -7.26 -2.50
N ALA A 65 8.64 -8.06 -2.05
CA ALA A 65 8.68 -9.52 -2.24
C ALA A 65 8.55 -9.90 -3.72
N THR A 66 7.73 -9.15 -4.46
CA THR A 66 7.58 -9.30 -5.91
C THR A 66 8.87 -8.91 -6.63
N VAL A 67 9.51 -7.78 -6.26
CA VAL A 67 10.81 -7.37 -6.80
C VAL A 67 11.89 -8.42 -6.53
N ARG A 68 11.96 -8.99 -5.30
CA ARG A 68 12.89 -10.09 -5.00
C ARG A 68 12.65 -11.32 -5.87
N SER A 69 11.39 -11.70 -6.05
CA SER A 69 11.02 -12.85 -6.90
C SER A 69 11.39 -12.61 -8.36
N ALA A 70 11.15 -11.40 -8.88
CA ALA A 70 11.57 -11.00 -10.22
C ALA A 70 13.10 -11.06 -10.38
N ARG A 71 13.86 -10.61 -9.36
CA ARG A 71 15.32 -10.72 -9.35
C ARG A 71 15.79 -12.18 -9.34
N ALA A 72 15.14 -13.04 -8.56
CA ALA A 72 15.44 -14.48 -8.52
C ALA A 72 15.13 -15.17 -9.87
N ALA A 73 14.12 -14.70 -10.60
CA ALA A 73 13.80 -15.13 -11.96
C ALA A 73 14.71 -14.53 -13.05
N GLY A 74 15.75 -13.77 -12.69
CA GLY A 74 16.72 -13.20 -13.64
C GLY A 74 16.27 -11.89 -14.30
N VAL A 75 15.13 -11.30 -13.93
CA VAL A 75 14.63 -10.05 -14.51
C VAL A 75 15.57 -8.90 -14.17
N SER A 76 16.08 -8.18 -15.17
CA SER A 76 17.03 -7.07 -14.96
C SER A 76 16.40 -5.86 -14.27
N TRP A 77 17.21 -5.04 -13.60
CA TRP A 77 16.75 -3.77 -12.99
C TRP A 77 16.16 -2.79 -14.02
N THR A 78 16.60 -2.85 -15.27
CA THR A 78 16.02 -2.05 -16.35
C THR A 78 14.58 -2.50 -16.63
N GLN A 79 14.34 -3.81 -16.74
CA GLN A 79 13.00 -4.35 -16.94
C GLN A 79 12.09 -4.11 -15.72
N ILE A 80 12.61 -4.23 -14.50
CA ILE A 80 11.87 -3.92 -13.27
C ILE A 80 11.51 -2.43 -13.22
N GLY A 81 12.45 -1.53 -13.52
CA GLY A 81 12.18 -0.10 -13.60
C GLY A 81 11.07 0.22 -14.60
N ALA A 82 11.17 -0.33 -15.82
CA ALA A 82 10.14 -0.16 -16.85
C ALA A 82 8.75 -0.66 -16.39
N ALA A 83 8.68 -1.84 -15.78
CA ALA A 83 7.42 -2.40 -15.25
C ALA A 83 6.81 -1.57 -14.11
N LEU A 84 7.65 -0.89 -13.33
CA LEU A 84 7.23 0.01 -12.25
C LEU A 84 6.97 1.45 -12.74
N GLY A 85 7.17 1.75 -14.03
CA GLY A 85 7.05 3.11 -14.57
C GLY A 85 8.12 4.07 -14.05
N THR A 86 9.32 3.57 -13.73
CA THR A 86 10.42 4.36 -13.15
C THR A 86 11.77 4.03 -13.80
N SER A 87 12.82 4.77 -13.43
CA SER A 87 14.16 4.51 -13.96
C SER A 87 14.79 3.26 -13.31
N LYS A 88 15.76 2.64 -14.00
CA LYS A 88 16.58 1.55 -13.45
C LYS A 88 17.17 1.94 -12.08
N GLN A 89 17.71 3.15 -11.98
CA GLN A 89 18.36 3.65 -10.77
C GLN A 89 17.34 3.83 -9.63
N ALA A 90 16.20 4.46 -9.91
CA ALA A 90 15.15 4.65 -8.93
C ALA A 90 14.58 3.32 -8.40
N ALA A 91 14.42 2.31 -9.28
CA ALA A 91 14.01 0.97 -8.88
C ALA A 91 15.02 0.29 -7.94
N TRP A 92 16.32 0.42 -8.23
CA TRP A 92 17.38 -0.13 -7.40
C TRP A 92 17.47 0.58 -6.04
N GLU A 93 17.46 1.91 -6.01
CA GLU A 93 17.52 2.72 -4.78
C GLU A 93 16.31 2.46 -3.88
N ALA A 94 15.11 2.36 -4.46
CA ALA A 94 13.90 2.00 -3.72
C ALA A 94 13.98 0.59 -3.11
N HIS A 95 14.69 -0.34 -3.77
CA HIS A 95 14.94 -1.66 -3.22
C HIS A 95 15.96 -1.64 -2.07
N GLN A 96 17.06 -0.89 -2.21
CA GLN A 96 18.08 -0.78 -1.16
C GLN A 96 17.52 -0.13 0.12
N ARG A 97 16.80 0.99 -0.01
CA ARG A 97 16.13 1.65 1.12
C ARG A 97 15.18 0.72 1.86
N TRP A 98 14.50 -0.17 1.14
CA TRP A 98 13.64 -1.18 1.76
C TRP A 98 14.43 -2.25 2.51
N ILE A 99 15.57 -2.72 1.98
CA ILE A 99 16.44 -3.67 2.69
C ILE A 99 16.94 -3.05 4.00
N GLU A 100 17.39 -1.80 3.96
CA GLU A 100 17.84 -1.06 5.15
C GLU A 100 16.72 -0.95 6.20
N GLU A 101 15.51 -0.60 5.78
CA GLU A 101 14.35 -0.53 6.67
C GLU A 101 13.99 -1.88 7.28
N GLN A 102 14.08 -2.97 6.51
CA GLN A 102 13.86 -4.31 7.04
C GLN A 102 14.92 -4.75 8.04
N ASN A 103 16.19 -4.36 7.84
CA ASN A 103 17.25 -4.64 8.80
C ASN A 103 17.01 -3.90 10.12
N ARG A 104 16.59 -2.62 10.06
CA ARG A 104 16.19 -1.84 11.23
C ARG A 104 15.01 -2.45 12.00
N GLN A 105 14.00 -2.95 11.29
CA GLN A 105 12.83 -3.59 11.91
C GLN A 105 13.12 -4.99 12.49
N ARG A 106 14.17 -5.66 12.00
CA ARG A 106 14.58 -6.99 12.44
C ARG A 106 15.57 -6.98 13.59
N GLU A 107 16.15 -5.84 13.95
CA GLU A 107 16.94 -5.67 15.18
C GLU A 107 15.98 -5.55 16.38
N PRO A 108 15.73 -6.64 17.14
CA PRO A 108 14.88 -6.57 18.31
C PRO A 108 15.78 -6.29 19.50
N GLU A 109 15.64 -5.12 20.13
CA GLU A 109 15.67 -4.96 21.59
C GLU A 109 16.79 -5.73 22.35
N ALA A 110 17.99 -5.87 21.76
CA ALA A 110 19.07 -6.69 22.34
C ALA A 110 19.69 -6.02 23.58
N ASP A 111 19.31 -4.77 23.86
CA ASP A 111 19.77 -4.00 25.01
C ASP A 111 18.88 -4.12 26.26
N SER A 112 17.62 -4.59 26.16
CA SER A 112 16.74 -4.63 27.35
C SER A 112 16.94 -5.87 28.24
N ALA A 113 17.64 -6.89 27.75
CA ALA A 113 17.94 -8.12 28.50
C ALA A 113 19.22 -8.03 29.36
N ASN A 114 20.13 -7.09 29.10
CA ASN A 114 21.43 -7.01 29.80
C ASN A 114 21.39 -6.19 31.10
N SER A 115 20.26 -5.54 31.44
CA SER A 115 20.14 -4.68 32.62
C SER A 115 19.56 -5.38 33.87
N ARG A 116 19.17 -6.66 33.79
CA ARG A 116 18.54 -7.39 34.94
C ARG A 116 19.45 -8.36 35.70
N THR A 117 20.73 -8.51 35.30
CA THR A 117 21.62 -9.52 35.90
C THR A 117 22.66 -8.96 36.89
N ALA A 118 22.57 -7.68 37.27
CA ALA A 118 23.46 -7.08 38.26
C ALA A 118 22.72 -6.76 39.58
N ARG A 119 22.51 -7.78 40.41
CA ARG A 119 22.37 -7.62 41.87
C ARG A 119 23.32 -8.61 42.55
N PRO A 120 24.39 -8.15 43.20
CA PRO A 120 25.11 -8.98 44.16
C PRO A 120 24.41 -8.93 45.53
N ASP A 121 24.53 -10.04 46.26
CA ASP A 121 24.10 -10.24 47.65
C ASP A 121 24.82 -9.33 48.64
#